data_AF-A0A5J5BCT8-F1
#
_entry.id   AF-A0A5J5BCT8-F1
#
_cell.length_a   1.000
_cell.length_b   1.000
_cell.length_c   1.000
_cell.angle_alpha   90.00
_cell.angle_beta   90.00
_cell.angle_gamma   90.00
#
_symmetry.space_group_name_H-M   'P 1'
#
loop_
_entity.id
_entity.type
_entity.pdbx_description
1 polymer ?
#
loop_
_entity_poly.entity_id
_entity_poly.type
_entity_poly.pdbx_seq_one_letter_code
_entity_poly.pdbx_strand_id
1 'polypeptide(L)'
;MFGRRVRSIMHNSVANFVGVTDLKHPCVLFLSRSSHSELPRKLKKCERKPWVTSVNELKRIARLEKQERQVVQEVTLSPPENGLLIKGLVPVAHEVFAARNVLFACVSRVVESIPIYLCSLCGEVHVGHPPHKIKTCNVTGSQTNKEHIWKRGDMEDVLPVVESFHLYDRLGRAVSHNERLQVDRIPAIVELCVQAGMDIPEYPTRRRKFPVYRVAGRVIDFERRFPEDDSSGKEINPFGFWEERKKSIEDKESLHLRYDDIQGFAVRGIEAWEKMRSGASKLMQKYSVQTCGYCSEVQVGPKGHRVRQCQEYKHQMRDGQHAWQEATIDDLVPPVYVWHVRNSQEGGLLIDGLKRYYGKLPAVVELFAQAGGHVGENYIGLMREDVALPALDEEKWVV
;
A
#
# COMPACT_ATOMS: atom_id res chain seq x y z
N MET A 1 -21.61 -66.15 -3.11
CA MET A 1 -23.07 -65.92 -3.14
C MET A 1 -23.33 -64.50 -3.56
N PHE A 2 -23.99 -64.36 -4.71
CA PHE A 2 -24.79 -63.25 -5.23
C PHE A 2 -24.45 -61.78 -4.89
N GLY A 3 -23.99 -61.07 -5.92
CA GLY A 3 -24.24 -59.64 -6.09
C GLY A 3 -25.69 -59.33 -6.50
N ARG A 4 -26.10 -58.08 -6.30
CA ARG A 4 -27.28 -57.44 -6.91
C ARG A 4 -26.80 -56.12 -7.51
N ARG A 5 -26.73 -55.97 -8.84
CA ARG A 5 -27.79 -55.69 -9.83
C ARG A 5 -28.38 -54.26 -9.75
N VAL A 6 -27.98 -53.51 -10.77
CA VAL A 6 -28.55 -52.33 -11.44
C VAL A 6 -30.05 -52.47 -11.72
N ARG A 7 -30.81 -51.35 -11.68
CA ARG A 7 -31.75 -50.94 -12.74
C ARG A 7 -32.26 -49.49 -12.60
N SER A 8 -32.06 -48.75 -13.69
CA SER A 8 -32.77 -47.54 -14.12
C SER A 8 -34.24 -47.85 -14.42
N ILE A 9 -35.12 -46.82 -14.40
CA ILE A 9 -36.18 -46.56 -15.41
C ILE A 9 -36.72 -45.12 -15.22
N MET A 10 -36.82 -44.40 -16.33
CA MET A 10 -37.53 -43.12 -16.51
C MET A 10 -39.05 -43.35 -16.67
N HIS A 11 -39.90 -42.38 -16.32
CA HIS A 11 -40.77 -41.68 -17.29
C HIS A 11 -41.75 -40.69 -16.63
N ASN A 12 -41.99 -39.61 -17.39
CA ASN A 12 -42.98 -38.54 -17.24
C ASN A 12 -44.41 -39.02 -16.98
N SER A 13 -45.20 -38.17 -16.31
CA SER A 13 -46.59 -37.94 -16.71
C SER A 13 -46.99 -36.48 -16.51
N VAL A 14 -47.54 -35.90 -17.57
CA VAL A 14 -48.17 -34.59 -17.68
C VAL A 14 -49.67 -34.80 -17.53
N ALA A 15 -50.35 -34.00 -16.72
CA ALA A 15 -51.77 -33.69 -16.92
C ALA A 15 -52.15 -32.38 -16.22
N ASN A 16 -52.48 -31.39 -17.05
CA ASN A 16 -53.13 -30.12 -16.71
C ASN A 16 -54.55 -30.36 -16.17
N PHE A 17 -55.14 -29.38 -15.46
CA PHE A 17 -56.33 -28.64 -15.90
C PHE A 17 -56.72 -27.54 -14.86
N VAL A 18 -56.66 -26.27 -15.31
CA VAL A 18 -57.60 -25.12 -15.15
C VAL A 18 -58.07 -24.74 -13.73
N GLY A 19 -58.04 -23.49 -13.24
CA GLY A 19 -57.72 -22.16 -13.78
C GLY A 19 -58.46 -21.06 -12.97
N VAL A 20 -58.10 -19.79 -13.21
CA VAL A 20 -58.82 -18.53 -12.84
C VAL A 20 -58.55 -18.01 -11.40
N THR A 21 -58.11 -16.78 -11.10
CA THR A 21 -57.61 -15.60 -11.82
C THR A 21 -56.90 -14.65 -10.84
N ASP A 22 -55.94 -13.88 -11.36
CA ASP A 22 -55.36 -12.59 -10.94
C ASP A 22 -55.74 -11.96 -9.58
N LEU A 23 -54.70 -11.62 -8.81
CA LEU A 23 -54.42 -10.23 -8.40
C LEU A 23 -52.92 -10.09 -8.09
N LYS A 24 -52.23 -9.48 -9.06
CA LYS A 24 -50.83 -9.08 -9.03
C LYS A 24 -50.61 -8.10 -7.88
N HIS A 25 -49.58 -8.32 -7.05
CA HIS A 25 -48.68 -7.31 -6.45
C HIS A 25 -47.41 -8.08 -6.01
N PRO A 26 -46.35 -8.18 -6.83
CA PRO A 26 -45.09 -8.74 -6.36
C PRO A 26 -44.44 -7.71 -5.45
N CYS A 27 -44.45 -8.01 -4.15
CA CYS A 27 -43.63 -7.33 -3.16
C CYS A 27 -42.16 -7.50 -3.62
N VAL A 28 -41.62 -6.46 -4.24
CA VAL A 28 -40.20 -6.38 -4.57
C VAL A 28 -39.49 -6.28 -3.23
N LEU A 29 -39.03 -7.43 -2.75
CA LEU A 29 -38.06 -7.50 -1.67
C LEU A 29 -36.79 -6.84 -2.19
N PHE A 30 -36.67 -5.54 -1.93
CA PHE A 30 -35.38 -4.86 -1.95
C PHE A 30 -34.53 -5.52 -0.88
N LEU A 31 -33.75 -6.54 -1.29
CA LEU A 31 -32.53 -6.89 -0.60
C LEU A 31 -31.60 -5.69 -0.75
N SER A 32 -31.74 -4.73 0.15
CA SER A 32 -30.69 -3.75 0.40
C SER A 32 -29.46 -4.54 0.85
N ARG A 33 -28.59 -4.89 -0.09
CA ARG A 33 -27.17 -5.13 0.22
C ARG A 33 -26.63 -3.78 0.67
N SER A 34 -26.88 -3.41 1.93
CA SER A 34 -26.07 -2.40 2.59
C SER A 34 -24.70 -3.05 2.82
N SER A 35 -23.85 -2.98 1.80
CA SER A 35 -22.41 -3.13 2.00
C SER A 35 -21.94 -1.91 2.78
N HIS A 36 -22.22 -1.87 4.09
CA HIS A 36 -21.61 -0.90 4.98
C HIS A 36 -20.11 -1.15 4.96
N SER A 37 -19.41 -0.38 4.12
CA SER A 37 -17.96 -0.37 4.08
C SER A 37 -17.50 0.29 5.36
N GLU A 38 -16.86 -0.47 6.26
CA GLU A 38 -16.30 0.12 7.47
C GLU A 38 -15.24 1.17 7.10
N LEU A 39 -15.38 2.38 7.64
CA LEU A 39 -14.42 3.44 7.37
C LEU A 39 -13.05 3.07 7.98
N PRO A 40 -11.94 3.37 7.28
CA PRO A 40 -10.60 3.12 7.78
C PRO A 40 -10.37 3.74 9.16
N ARG A 41 -9.83 2.92 10.07
CA ARG A 41 -9.42 3.33 11.42
C ARG A 41 -7.91 3.24 11.56
N LYS A 42 -7.33 4.15 12.35
CA LYS A 42 -5.94 4.04 12.79
C LYS A 42 -5.81 2.83 13.73
N LEU A 43 -4.86 1.94 13.45
CA LEU A 43 -4.54 0.82 14.33
C LEU A 43 -3.97 1.34 15.65
N LYS A 44 -4.29 0.66 16.76
CA LYS A 44 -3.66 0.98 18.05
C LYS A 44 -2.20 0.49 18.04
N LYS A 45 -1.31 1.15 18.80
CA LYS A 45 0.12 0.74 18.90
C LYS A 45 0.32 -0.74 19.28
N CYS A 46 -0.60 -1.30 20.06
CA CYS A 46 -0.54 -2.69 20.51
C CYS A 46 -1.18 -3.69 19.50
N GLU A 47 -1.88 -3.18 18.50
CA GLU A 47 -2.63 -3.97 17.53
C GLU A 47 -1.68 -4.39 16.40
N ARG A 48 -1.66 -5.68 16.09
CA ARG A 48 -0.90 -6.19 14.96
C ARG A 48 -1.66 -5.86 13.67
N LYS A 49 -0.93 -5.50 12.62
CA LYS A 49 -1.47 -5.44 11.25
C LYS A 49 -2.13 -6.78 10.87
N PRO A 50 -3.25 -6.76 10.13
CA PRO A 50 -3.88 -7.98 9.63
C PRO A 50 -2.90 -8.83 8.82
N TRP A 51 -3.06 -10.15 8.87
CA TRP A 51 -2.27 -11.08 8.06
C TRP A 51 -2.86 -11.17 6.66
N VAL A 52 -2.02 -11.05 5.63
CA VAL A 52 -2.41 -11.32 4.23
C VAL A 52 -2.72 -12.80 4.05
N THR A 53 -1.80 -13.66 4.51
CA THR A 53 -1.96 -15.12 4.52
C THR A 53 -2.22 -15.61 5.94
N SER A 54 -3.24 -16.46 6.12
CA SER A 54 -3.62 -16.94 7.46
C SER A 54 -2.46 -17.68 8.16
N VAL A 55 -2.36 -17.55 9.48
CA VAL A 55 -1.28 -18.18 10.27
C VAL A 55 -1.26 -19.71 10.12
N ASN A 56 -2.42 -20.34 9.97
CA ASN A 56 -2.51 -21.79 9.75
C ASN A 56 -1.93 -22.19 8.40
N GLU A 57 -2.18 -21.38 7.37
CA GLU A 57 -1.61 -21.58 6.05
C GLU A 57 -0.10 -21.39 6.05
N LEU A 58 0.41 -20.35 6.70
CA LEU A 58 1.86 -20.14 6.86
C LEU A 58 2.54 -21.33 7.57
N LYS A 59 1.89 -21.89 8.61
CA LYS A 59 2.38 -23.10 9.29
C LYS A 59 2.38 -24.32 8.37
N ARG A 60 1.38 -24.46 7.50
CA ARG A 60 1.29 -25.54 6.51
C ARG A 60 2.44 -25.43 5.51
N ILE A 61 2.64 -24.26 4.91
CA ILE A 61 3.72 -23.98 3.96
C ILE A 61 5.09 -24.28 4.60
N ALA A 62 5.34 -23.79 5.81
CA ALA A 62 6.61 -24.02 6.51
C ALA A 62 6.89 -25.50 6.80
N ARG A 63 5.86 -26.32 7.05
CA ARG A 63 6.00 -27.78 7.24
C ARG A 63 6.37 -28.47 5.93
N LEU A 64 5.75 -28.08 4.82
CA LEU A 64 6.06 -28.61 3.49
C LEU A 64 7.49 -28.26 3.10
N GLU A 65 7.90 -26.99 3.23
CA GLU A 65 9.29 -26.59 2.96
C GLU A 65 10.30 -27.36 3.82
N LYS A 66 9.97 -27.66 5.09
CA LYS A 66 10.84 -28.45 5.97
C LYS A 66 10.96 -29.91 5.50
N GLN A 67 9.91 -30.48 4.91
CA GLN A 67 9.95 -31.82 4.31
C GLN A 67 10.78 -31.80 3.03
N GLU A 68 10.58 -30.82 2.16
CA GLU A 68 11.36 -30.66 0.92
C GLU A 68 12.87 -30.51 1.20
N ARG A 69 13.25 -29.74 2.24
CA ARG A 69 14.66 -29.58 2.63
C ARG A 69 15.35 -30.86 3.10
N GLN A 70 14.59 -31.90 3.49
CA GLN A 70 15.18 -33.19 3.87
C GLN A 70 15.63 -34.00 2.65
N VAL A 71 15.06 -33.71 1.47
CA VAL A 71 15.46 -34.34 0.21
C VAL A 71 16.59 -33.52 -0.40
N VAL A 72 17.75 -34.13 -0.62
CA VAL A 72 18.88 -33.48 -1.31
C VAL A 72 18.64 -33.54 -2.81
N GLN A 73 17.71 -32.71 -3.29
CA GLN A 73 17.39 -32.53 -4.70
C GLN A 73 17.60 -31.07 -5.11
N GLU A 74 18.01 -30.89 -6.36
CA GLU A 74 18.06 -29.58 -6.99
C GLU A 74 16.64 -29.09 -7.32
N VAL A 75 16.29 -27.92 -6.79
CA VAL A 75 15.03 -27.24 -7.04
C VAL A 75 15.29 -26.07 -7.97
N THR A 76 14.72 -26.15 -9.18
CA THR A 76 14.68 -25.04 -10.13
C THR A 76 13.66 -24.00 -9.66
N LEU A 77 14.12 -22.76 -9.51
CA LEU A 77 13.28 -21.64 -9.08
C LEU A 77 12.76 -20.87 -10.28
N SER A 78 11.55 -20.31 -10.15
CA SER A 78 11.03 -19.36 -11.13
C SER A 78 11.57 -17.95 -10.89
N PRO A 79 11.62 -17.07 -11.92
CA PRO A 79 11.83 -15.65 -11.70
C PRO A 79 10.70 -15.04 -10.83
N PRO A 80 10.99 -14.12 -9.89
CA PRO A 80 12.31 -13.54 -9.59
C PRO A 80 13.12 -14.34 -8.55
N GLU A 81 12.61 -15.43 -8.00
CA GLU A 81 13.29 -16.18 -6.95
C GLU A 81 14.63 -16.80 -7.40
N ASN A 82 14.77 -17.10 -8.68
CA ASN A 82 16.03 -17.56 -9.29
C ASN A 82 17.03 -16.43 -9.58
N GLY A 83 16.73 -15.18 -9.25
CA GLY A 83 17.62 -14.05 -9.47
C GLY A 83 17.51 -13.37 -10.83
N LEU A 84 16.73 -13.93 -11.76
CA LEU A 84 16.43 -13.30 -13.05
C LEU A 84 15.28 -12.29 -12.94
N LEU A 85 15.25 -11.31 -13.83
CA LEU A 85 14.12 -10.38 -13.95
C LEU A 85 12.95 -11.03 -14.69
N ILE A 86 11.73 -10.60 -14.33
CA ILE A 86 10.55 -10.92 -15.14
C ILE A 86 10.43 -9.85 -16.22
N LYS A 87 10.81 -10.18 -17.47
CA LYS A 87 10.84 -9.21 -18.59
C LYS A 87 9.53 -8.43 -18.76
N GLY A 88 8.38 -9.08 -18.57
CA GLY A 88 7.06 -8.44 -18.68
C GLY A 88 6.74 -7.44 -17.55
N LEU A 89 7.48 -7.46 -16.43
CA LEU A 89 7.29 -6.52 -15.32
C LEU A 89 8.28 -5.35 -15.35
N VAL A 90 9.31 -5.39 -16.19
CA VAL A 90 10.28 -4.29 -16.31
C VAL A 90 9.58 -3.00 -16.77
N PRO A 91 8.74 -2.98 -17.83
CA PRO A 91 8.01 -1.76 -18.21
C PRO A 91 7.11 -1.23 -17.09
N VAL A 92 6.48 -2.14 -16.32
CA VAL A 92 5.64 -1.78 -15.18
C VAL A 92 6.47 -1.06 -14.10
N ALA A 93 7.70 -1.50 -13.85
CA ALA A 93 8.61 -0.84 -12.91
C ALA A 93 8.94 0.61 -13.34
N HIS A 94 9.22 0.82 -14.62
CA HIS A 94 9.43 2.16 -15.19
C HIS A 94 8.18 3.03 -15.07
N GLU A 95 7.02 2.48 -15.40
CA GLU A 95 5.74 3.20 -15.28
C GLU A 95 5.43 3.61 -13.85
N VAL A 96 5.68 2.74 -12.87
CA VAL A 96 5.49 3.05 -11.44
C VAL A 96 6.44 4.15 -10.99
N PHE A 97 7.71 4.07 -11.40
CA PHE A 97 8.72 5.07 -11.05
C PHE A 97 8.37 6.45 -11.66
N ALA A 98 7.98 6.48 -12.94
CA ALA A 98 7.55 7.71 -13.61
C ALA A 98 6.27 8.28 -12.98
N ALA A 99 5.26 7.44 -12.71
CA ALA A 99 4.03 7.86 -12.05
C ALA A 99 4.29 8.44 -10.66
N ARG A 100 5.24 7.87 -9.90
CA ARG A 100 5.69 8.45 -8.63
C ARG A 100 6.23 9.87 -8.82
N ASN A 101 7.11 10.10 -9.79
CA ASN A 101 7.69 11.43 -10.00
C ASN A 101 6.62 12.47 -10.37
N VAL A 102 5.68 12.10 -11.25
CA VAL A 102 4.52 12.93 -11.60
C VAL A 102 3.67 13.23 -10.36
N LEU A 103 3.37 12.22 -9.54
CA LEU A 103 2.60 12.38 -8.32
C LEU A 103 3.24 13.39 -7.36
N PHE A 104 4.53 13.22 -7.05
CA PHE A 104 5.24 14.13 -6.15
C PHE A 104 5.28 15.56 -6.68
N ALA A 105 5.48 15.74 -7.99
CA ALA A 105 5.42 17.05 -8.62
C ALA A 105 4.01 17.68 -8.50
N CYS A 106 2.96 16.92 -8.81
CA CYS A 106 1.57 17.39 -8.66
C CYS A 106 1.23 17.76 -7.21
N VAL A 107 1.59 16.91 -6.23
CA VAL A 107 1.36 17.21 -4.81
C VAL A 107 2.09 18.50 -4.44
N SER A 108 3.37 18.63 -4.77
CA SER A 108 4.18 19.82 -4.43
C SER A 108 3.56 21.12 -4.94
N ARG A 109 2.87 21.08 -6.10
CA ARG A 109 2.18 22.24 -6.64
C ARG A 109 0.83 22.51 -5.99
N VAL A 110 0.02 21.48 -5.73
CA VAL A 110 -1.34 21.66 -5.19
C VAL A 110 -1.32 22.09 -3.72
N VAL A 111 -0.34 21.64 -2.93
CA VAL A 111 -0.19 22.05 -1.52
C VAL A 111 0.13 23.55 -1.35
N GLU A 112 0.64 24.22 -2.38
CA GLU A 112 0.85 25.67 -2.36
C GLU A 112 -0.49 26.44 -2.38
N SER A 113 -1.53 25.84 -2.96
CA SER A 113 -2.85 26.46 -3.12
C SER A 113 -3.84 26.00 -2.04
N ILE A 114 -3.76 24.73 -1.63
CA ILE A 114 -4.69 24.14 -0.66
C ILE A 114 -3.97 23.88 0.66
N PRO A 115 -4.44 24.50 1.76
CA PRO A 115 -3.77 24.39 3.05
C PRO A 115 -3.92 23.00 3.66
N ILE A 116 -2.83 22.48 4.23
CA ILE A 116 -2.82 21.25 5.03
C ILE A 116 -2.65 21.62 6.51
N TYR A 117 -3.42 20.93 7.36
CA TYR A 117 -3.33 21.03 8.81
C TYR A 117 -3.02 19.67 9.43
N LEU A 118 -2.11 19.67 10.40
CA LEU A 118 -1.75 18.51 11.21
C LEU A 118 -2.08 18.81 12.68
N CYS A 119 -2.73 17.88 13.36
CA CYS A 119 -2.93 17.97 14.80
C CYS A 119 -1.60 17.72 15.53
N SER A 120 -1.15 18.68 16.32
CA SER A 120 0.13 18.62 17.05
C SER A 120 0.22 17.48 18.08
N LEU A 121 -0.94 16.95 18.50
CA LEU A 121 -1.03 15.90 19.50
C LEU A 121 -1.19 14.51 18.88
N CYS A 122 -2.25 14.29 18.10
CA CYS A 122 -2.61 12.95 17.61
C CYS A 122 -2.18 12.66 16.15
N GLY A 123 -1.61 13.66 15.46
CA GLY A 123 -1.22 13.53 14.05
C GLY A 123 -2.40 13.23 13.13
N GLU A 124 -3.61 13.68 13.47
CA GLU A 124 -4.73 13.72 12.50
C GLU A 124 -4.43 14.81 11.47
N VAL A 125 -4.71 14.52 10.20
CA VAL A 125 -4.46 15.42 9.08
C VAL A 125 -5.80 15.92 8.57
N HIS A 126 -5.84 17.19 8.18
CA HIS A 126 -6.97 17.81 7.50
C HIS A 126 -6.47 18.57 6.27
N VAL A 127 -7.25 18.49 5.20
CA VAL A 127 -6.98 19.15 3.93
C VAL A 127 -8.08 20.19 3.70
N GLY A 128 -7.67 21.42 3.42
CA GLY A 128 -8.58 22.55 3.23
C GLY A 128 -8.61 23.50 4.42
N HIS A 129 -9.27 24.65 4.24
CA HIS A 129 -9.48 25.66 5.26
C HIS A 129 -10.95 26.05 5.32
N PRO A 130 -11.51 26.30 6.52
CA PRO A 130 -10.92 26.10 7.85
C PRO A 130 -10.86 24.63 8.30
N PRO A 131 -9.97 24.27 9.24
CA PRO A 131 -9.87 22.89 9.72
C PRO A 131 -11.10 22.45 10.52
N HIS A 132 -11.39 21.15 10.49
CA HIS A 132 -12.59 20.59 11.10
C HIS A 132 -12.68 20.74 12.62
N LYS A 133 -13.91 20.73 13.14
CA LYS A 133 -14.27 20.74 14.58
C LYS A 133 -14.74 19.37 15.12
N ILE A 134 -14.45 18.29 14.40
CA ILE A 134 -14.72 16.92 14.87
C ILE A 134 -13.87 16.59 16.10
N LYS A 135 -14.49 16.03 17.14
CA LYS A 135 -13.90 15.81 18.48
C LYS A 135 -13.31 14.41 18.62
N THR A 136 -12.25 14.14 17.86
CA THR A 136 -11.59 12.82 17.80
C THR A 136 -10.20 12.75 18.41
N CYS A 137 -9.66 13.84 18.96
CA CYS A 137 -8.32 13.83 19.54
C CYS A 137 -8.31 13.00 20.83
N ASN A 138 -7.73 11.79 20.76
CA ASN A 138 -7.73 10.83 21.88
C ASN A 138 -6.34 10.22 22.09
N VAL A 139 -5.39 11.08 22.46
CA VAL A 139 -4.02 10.72 22.85
C VAL A 139 -3.65 11.40 24.17
N THR A 140 -2.60 10.93 24.83
CA THR A 140 -2.07 11.60 26.03
C THR A 140 -1.80 13.08 25.76
N GLY A 141 -2.31 13.98 26.60
CA GLY A 141 -2.23 15.42 26.40
C GLY A 141 -3.36 16.06 25.58
N SER A 142 -4.35 15.26 25.13
CA SER A 142 -5.56 15.80 24.50
C SER A 142 -6.39 16.64 25.47
N GLN A 143 -7.05 17.66 24.94
CA GLN A 143 -7.99 18.48 25.69
C GLN A 143 -9.19 17.66 26.18
N THR A 144 -9.87 18.12 27.23
CA THR A 144 -11.05 17.45 27.81
C THR A 144 -12.21 17.35 26.81
N ASN A 145 -12.34 18.34 25.92
CA ASN A 145 -13.33 18.37 24.84
C ASN A 145 -12.96 17.52 23.61
N LYS A 146 -11.78 16.88 23.60
CA LYS A 146 -11.22 16.08 22.48
C LYS A 146 -11.06 16.86 21.16
N GLU A 147 -10.94 18.18 21.25
CA GLU A 147 -10.65 19.03 20.08
C GLU A 147 -9.19 18.91 19.66
N HIS A 148 -8.95 19.15 18.38
CA HIS A 148 -7.62 19.11 17.78
C HIS A 148 -6.92 20.46 17.91
N ILE A 149 -5.62 20.42 18.13
CA ILE A 149 -4.75 21.60 18.09
C ILE A 149 -4.02 21.59 16.75
N TRP A 150 -4.50 22.40 15.81
CA TRP A 150 -4.01 22.42 14.44
C TRP A 150 -2.75 23.28 14.30
N LYS A 151 -1.74 22.72 13.61
CA LYS A 151 -0.60 23.46 13.05
C LYS A 151 -0.59 23.28 11.54
N ARG A 152 0.18 24.12 10.83
CA ARG A 152 0.46 23.91 9.40
C ARG A 152 1.18 22.57 9.21
N GLY A 153 0.69 21.80 8.25
CA GLY A 153 1.32 20.56 7.79
C GLY A 153 1.92 20.73 6.39
N ASP A 154 2.71 19.75 6.00
CA ASP A 154 3.52 19.75 4.77
C ASP A 154 3.16 18.56 3.84
N MET A 155 3.87 18.42 2.72
CA MET A 155 3.59 17.34 1.75
C MET A 155 3.76 15.93 2.36
N GLU A 156 4.69 15.77 3.30
CA GLU A 156 4.97 14.48 3.96
C GLU A 156 3.80 14.02 4.85
N ASP A 157 2.97 14.95 5.32
CA ASP A 157 1.79 14.64 6.13
C ASP A 157 0.66 14.04 5.29
N VAL A 158 0.60 14.37 3.99
CA VAL A 158 -0.42 13.83 3.08
C VAL A 158 0.08 12.66 2.24
N LEU A 159 1.38 12.62 1.96
CA LEU A 159 2.05 11.57 1.18
C LEU A 159 3.31 11.08 1.91
N PRO A 160 3.15 10.33 3.01
CA PRO A 160 4.28 9.79 3.76
C PRO A 160 5.09 8.78 2.92
N VAL A 161 6.41 8.92 3.00
CA VAL A 161 7.35 8.00 2.33
C VAL A 161 7.78 6.92 3.32
N VAL A 162 7.57 5.66 2.96
CA VAL A 162 8.14 4.52 3.67
C VAL A 162 9.45 4.14 3.00
N GLU A 163 10.49 3.94 3.80
CA GLU A 163 11.81 3.56 3.32
C GLU A 163 12.11 2.08 3.51
N SER A 164 12.91 1.52 2.62
CA SER A 164 13.50 0.18 2.70
C SER A 164 15.01 0.28 2.58
N PHE A 165 15.75 -0.66 3.16
CA PHE A 165 17.17 -0.79 2.83
C PHE A 165 17.32 -1.20 1.37
N HIS A 166 18.25 -0.55 0.68
CA HIS A 166 18.64 -0.90 -0.67
C HIS A 166 19.42 -2.23 -0.69
N LEU A 167 19.04 -3.16 -1.56
CA LEU A 167 19.70 -4.44 -1.70
C LEU A 167 20.50 -4.53 -3.01
N TYR A 168 21.84 -4.45 -2.90
CA TYR A 168 22.72 -4.75 -4.04
C TYR A 168 22.49 -6.17 -4.57
N ASP A 169 22.34 -7.17 -3.69
CA ASP A 169 21.95 -8.53 -4.08
C ASP A 169 20.72 -8.99 -3.31
N ARG A 170 19.56 -9.02 -3.97
CA ARG A 170 18.29 -9.46 -3.37
C ARG A 170 18.28 -10.90 -2.85
N LEU A 171 19.10 -11.78 -3.45
CA LEU A 171 19.22 -13.18 -3.00
C LEU A 171 20.26 -13.34 -1.89
N GLY A 172 21.00 -12.27 -1.60
CA GLY A 172 22.05 -12.23 -0.62
C GLY A 172 21.58 -12.37 0.82
N ARG A 173 22.46 -11.95 1.74
CA ARG A 173 22.15 -11.88 3.16
C ARG A 173 21.24 -10.68 3.43
N ALA A 174 20.37 -10.82 4.42
CA ALA A 174 19.60 -9.70 4.94
C ALA A 174 20.54 -8.71 5.65
N VAL A 175 20.24 -7.41 5.52
CA VAL A 175 20.96 -6.32 6.20
C VAL A 175 20.97 -6.57 7.70
N SER A 176 22.17 -6.63 8.28
CA SER A 176 22.40 -6.84 9.71
C SER A 176 22.28 -5.53 10.51
N HIS A 177 22.12 -5.65 11.82
CA HIS A 177 22.05 -4.48 12.69
C HIS A 177 23.32 -3.62 12.67
N ASN A 178 24.49 -4.24 12.48
CA ASN A 178 25.79 -3.56 12.55
C ASN A 178 26.06 -2.73 11.29
N GLU A 179 25.56 -3.17 10.13
CA GLU A 179 25.76 -2.46 8.86
C GLU A 179 24.61 -1.48 8.53
N ARG A 180 23.64 -1.30 9.45
CA ARG A 180 22.44 -0.48 9.21
C ARG A 180 22.72 0.98 8.85
N LEU A 181 23.84 1.53 9.32
CA LEU A 181 24.25 2.92 9.05
C LEU A 181 25.12 3.02 7.80
N GLN A 182 25.55 1.87 7.28
CA GLN A 182 26.40 1.79 6.11
C GLN A 182 25.51 1.58 4.87
N VAL A 183 24.48 0.73 4.97
CA VAL A 183 23.55 0.46 3.87
C VAL A 183 22.54 1.59 3.71
N ASP A 184 22.40 2.08 2.48
CA ASP A 184 21.46 3.15 2.15
C ASP A 184 20.00 2.73 2.33
N ARG A 185 19.20 3.70 2.76
CA ARG A 185 17.74 3.61 2.76
C ARG A 185 17.19 4.45 1.62
N ILE A 186 16.28 3.86 0.86
CA ILE A 186 15.59 4.53 -0.25
C ILE A 186 14.08 4.31 -0.11
N PRO A 187 13.23 5.13 -0.75
CA PRO A 187 11.79 4.89 -0.74
C PRO A 187 11.46 3.46 -1.16
N ALA A 188 10.66 2.74 -0.38
CA ALA A 188 10.40 1.32 -0.58
C ALA A 188 9.78 1.03 -1.95
N ILE A 189 8.95 1.95 -2.47
CA ILE A 189 8.42 1.84 -3.83
C ILE A 189 9.52 1.97 -4.90
N VAL A 190 10.54 2.80 -4.67
CA VAL A 190 11.70 2.93 -5.57
C VAL A 190 12.53 1.66 -5.51
N GLU A 191 12.80 1.12 -4.33
CA GLU A 191 13.48 -0.18 -4.18
C GLU A 191 12.70 -1.29 -4.91
N LEU A 192 11.37 -1.31 -4.83
CA LEU A 192 10.54 -2.27 -5.57
C LEU A 192 10.73 -2.14 -7.09
N CYS A 193 10.73 -0.92 -7.63
CA CYS A 193 11.02 -0.68 -9.04
C CYS A 193 12.44 -1.14 -9.40
N VAL A 194 13.43 -0.81 -8.56
CA VAL A 194 14.82 -1.22 -8.76
C VAL A 194 14.93 -2.74 -8.81
N GLN A 195 14.33 -3.47 -7.87
CA GLN A 195 14.33 -4.93 -7.87
C GLN A 195 13.59 -5.54 -9.07
N ALA A 196 12.61 -4.81 -9.62
CA ALA A 196 11.82 -5.20 -10.78
C ALA A 196 12.47 -4.89 -12.14
N GLY A 197 13.61 -4.21 -12.17
CA GLY A 197 14.38 -3.95 -13.39
C GLY A 197 14.54 -2.49 -13.76
N MET A 198 14.15 -1.55 -12.90
CA MET A 198 14.54 -0.15 -13.05
C MET A 198 16.01 0.01 -12.66
N ASP A 199 16.84 0.55 -13.55
CA ASP A 199 18.25 0.83 -13.29
C ASP A 199 18.46 2.31 -12.94
N ILE A 200 18.76 2.56 -11.67
CA ILE A 200 19.07 3.89 -11.14
C ILE A 200 20.57 3.91 -10.85
N PRO A 201 21.39 4.74 -11.53
CA PRO A 201 22.84 4.76 -11.35
C PRO A 201 23.27 4.94 -9.88
N GLU A 202 22.48 5.72 -9.13
CA GLU A 202 22.68 6.00 -7.72
C GLU A 202 22.49 4.77 -6.81
N TYR A 203 21.70 3.79 -7.26
CA TYR A 203 21.31 2.62 -6.49
C TYR A 203 21.52 1.35 -7.31
N PRO A 204 22.80 0.97 -7.58
CA PRO A 204 23.12 -0.17 -8.41
C PRO A 204 22.70 -1.47 -7.75
N THR A 205 22.19 -2.41 -8.53
CA THR A 205 21.84 -3.74 -8.04
C THR A 205 22.28 -4.82 -9.01
N ARG A 206 22.69 -5.96 -8.47
CA ARG A 206 23.21 -7.09 -9.24
C ARG A 206 22.10 -7.72 -10.08
N ARG A 207 22.25 -7.63 -11.41
CA ARG A 207 21.41 -8.33 -12.40
C ARG A 207 22.09 -9.63 -12.81
N ARG A 208 21.47 -10.78 -12.52
CA ARG A 208 22.00 -12.08 -12.96
C ARG A 208 21.62 -12.35 -14.40
N LYS A 209 22.55 -12.95 -15.16
CA LYS A 209 22.29 -13.48 -16.51
C LYS A 209 21.86 -14.94 -16.44
N PHE A 210 22.36 -15.67 -15.43
CA PHE A 210 22.07 -17.07 -15.19
C PHE A 210 21.24 -17.28 -13.91
N PRO A 211 20.29 -18.23 -13.93
CA PRO A 211 19.46 -18.51 -12.76
C PRO A 211 20.27 -19.18 -11.66
N VAL A 212 19.84 -18.93 -10.44
CA VAL A 212 20.36 -19.55 -9.22
C VAL A 212 19.48 -20.74 -8.83
N TYR A 213 20.10 -21.79 -8.31
CA TYR A 213 19.42 -23.04 -7.93
C TYR A 213 19.40 -23.23 -6.41
N ARG A 214 18.40 -23.97 -5.89
CA ARG A 214 18.35 -24.36 -4.47
C ARG A 214 18.68 -25.85 -4.34
N VAL A 215 19.64 -26.19 -3.49
CA VAL A 215 19.98 -27.58 -3.12
C VAL A 215 19.96 -27.69 -1.61
N ALA A 216 19.09 -28.57 -1.08
CA ALA A 216 18.91 -28.77 0.37
C ALA A 216 18.75 -27.44 1.16
N GLY A 217 18.01 -26.48 0.60
CA GLY A 217 17.77 -25.17 1.21
C GLY A 217 18.92 -24.16 1.10
N ARG A 218 20.05 -24.52 0.49
CA ARG A 218 21.15 -23.59 0.17
C ARG A 218 21.04 -23.11 -1.26
N VAL A 219 21.33 -21.84 -1.44
CA VAL A 219 21.31 -21.15 -2.74
C VAL A 219 22.68 -21.33 -3.39
N ILE A 220 22.74 -21.95 -4.58
CA ILE A 220 23.96 -22.17 -5.36
C ILE A 220 23.97 -21.20 -6.54
N ASP A 221 24.88 -20.23 -6.47
CA ASP A 221 25.10 -19.20 -7.49
C ASP A 221 26.40 -19.52 -8.25
N PHE A 222 26.26 -20.05 -9.47
CA PHE A 222 27.41 -20.45 -10.29
C PHE A 222 28.23 -19.27 -10.78
N GLU A 223 27.61 -18.11 -11.07
CA GLU A 223 28.32 -16.87 -11.44
C GLU A 223 29.25 -16.41 -10.32
N ARG A 224 28.86 -16.63 -9.05
CA ARG A 224 29.73 -16.30 -7.91
C ARG A 224 30.92 -17.26 -7.79
N ARG A 225 30.77 -18.50 -8.25
CA ARG A 225 31.78 -19.56 -8.13
C ARG A 225 32.79 -19.53 -9.28
N PHE A 226 32.38 -19.01 -10.42
CA PHE A 226 33.22 -18.75 -11.59
C PHE A 226 32.94 -17.32 -12.05
N PRO A 227 33.57 -16.31 -11.41
CA PRO A 227 33.45 -14.93 -11.87
C PRO A 227 33.94 -14.88 -13.32
N GLU A 228 33.13 -14.35 -14.24
CA GLU A 228 33.69 -13.85 -15.49
C GLU A 228 34.66 -12.73 -15.11
N ASP A 229 35.82 -12.67 -15.76
CA ASP A 229 36.85 -11.64 -15.57
C ASP A 229 36.34 -10.31 -16.16
N ASP A 230 35.21 -9.81 -15.63
CA ASP A 230 34.64 -8.53 -15.99
C ASP A 230 35.59 -7.46 -15.48
N SER A 231 36.42 -7.01 -16.39
CA SER A 231 37.43 -5.97 -16.27
C SER A 231 36.78 -4.60 -16.01
N SER A 232 36.14 -4.46 -14.86
CA SER A 232 35.94 -3.20 -14.16
C SER A 232 36.14 -3.48 -12.68
N GLY A 233 37.40 -3.67 -12.29
CA GLY A 233 37.85 -3.75 -10.89
C GLY A 233 37.67 -2.44 -10.13
N LYS A 234 36.47 -1.84 -10.20
CA LYS A 234 35.98 -0.97 -9.14
C LYS A 234 35.10 -1.89 -8.29
N GLU A 235 35.61 -2.25 -7.12
CA GLU A 235 34.74 -2.69 -6.03
C GLU A 235 33.61 -1.65 -5.96
N ILE A 236 32.38 -2.02 -6.35
CA ILE A 236 31.22 -1.17 -6.15
C ILE A 236 31.07 -1.09 -4.64
N ASN A 237 31.65 -0.05 -4.06
CA ASN A 237 31.63 0.16 -2.63
C ASN A 237 30.16 0.42 -2.29
N PRO A 238 29.48 -0.45 -1.51
CA PRO A 238 28.06 -0.27 -1.19
C PRO A 238 27.84 0.91 -0.21
N PHE A 239 28.87 1.73 0.01
CA PHE A 239 28.99 2.77 1.01
C PHE A 239 29.55 4.04 0.37
N GLY A 240 29.04 5.20 0.78
CA GLY A 240 29.60 6.50 0.36
C GLY A 240 28.80 7.25 -0.71
N PHE A 241 27.61 6.79 -1.11
CA PHE A 241 26.75 7.49 -2.07
C PHE A 241 26.09 8.78 -1.52
N TRP A 242 26.57 9.28 -0.38
CA TRP A 242 26.01 10.44 0.33
C TRP A 242 26.53 11.78 -0.19
N GLU A 243 27.68 11.81 -0.86
CA GLU A 243 28.31 13.06 -1.32
C GLU A 243 27.69 13.65 -2.60
N GLU A 244 27.10 12.82 -3.47
CA GLU A 244 26.48 13.28 -4.73
C GLU A 244 24.99 13.63 -4.61
N ARG A 245 24.37 13.36 -3.46
CA ARG A 245 22.94 13.63 -3.17
C ARG A 245 22.53 15.12 -3.35
N LYS A 246 23.49 16.05 -3.39
CA LYS A 246 23.22 17.49 -3.53
C LYS A 246 23.12 18.01 -4.98
N LYS A 247 23.38 17.19 -6.00
CA LYS A 247 23.50 17.71 -7.39
C LYS A 247 22.49 17.22 -8.42
N SER A 248 21.62 16.24 -8.14
CA SER A 248 20.69 15.71 -9.16
C SER A 248 19.18 15.94 -8.90
N ILE A 249 18.79 16.70 -7.87
CA ILE A 249 17.40 17.18 -7.74
C ILE A 249 17.19 18.42 -8.64
N GLU A 250 17.62 18.36 -9.89
CA GLU A 250 17.30 19.36 -10.92
C GLU A 250 17.00 18.73 -12.28
N ASP A 251 16.58 17.47 -12.36
CA ASP A 251 15.86 17.01 -13.54
C ASP A 251 14.37 17.35 -13.38
N LYS A 252 14.08 18.65 -13.48
CA LYS A 252 12.75 19.15 -13.82
C LYS A 252 12.50 18.80 -15.28
N GLU A 253 12.12 17.56 -15.56
CA GLU A 253 11.14 17.33 -16.63
C GLU A 253 9.86 18.04 -16.15
N SER A 254 9.79 19.34 -16.46
CA SER A 254 8.65 20.16 -16.20
C SER A 254 7.44 19.48 -16.83
N LEU A 255 6.52 19.03 -15.99
CA LEU A 255 5.16 18.72 -16.42
C LEU A 255 4.74 19.85 -17.38
N HIS A 256 4.42 19.52 -18.64
CA HIS A 256 3.96 20.47 -19.66
C HIS A 256 2.58 21.00 -19.26
N LEU A 257 2.53 21.82 -18.22
CA LEU A 257 1.36 22.43 -17.64
C LEU A 257 1.74 23.85 -17.26
N ARG A 258 0.81 24.78 -17.46
CA ARG A 258 1.00 26.13 -16.95
C ARG A 258 1.03 26.05 -15.43
N TYR A 259 1.91 26.82 -14.81
CA TYR A 259 2.05 26.82 -13.36
C TYR A 259 0.71 27.09 -12.66
N ASP A 260 -0.16 27.93 -13.22
CA ASP A 260 -1.46 28.30 -12.65
C ASP A 260 -2.58 27.26 -12.84
N ASP A 261 -2.35 26.18 -13.60
CA ASP A 261 -3.37 25.15 -13.88
C ASP A 261 -3.45 24.11 -12.75
N ILE A 262 -3.89 24.56 -11.57
CA ILE A 262 -4.04 23.72 -10.36
C ILE A 262 -4.95 22.51 -10.63
N GLN A 263 -6.01 22.71 -11.40
CA GLN A 263 -6.94 21.64 -11.77
C GLN A 263 -6.24 20.59 -12.66
N GLY A 264 -5.44 21.01 -13.64
CA GLY A 264 -4.64 20.10 -14.46
C GLY A 264 -3.65 19.27 -13.62
N PHE A 265 -3.02 19.88 -12.60
CA PHE A 265 -2.15 19.15 -11.68
C PHE A 265 -2.94 18.15 -10.83
N ALA A 266 -4.15 18.51 -10.41
CA ALA A 266 -5.02 17.63 -9.64
C ALA A 266 -5.46 16.39 -10.43
N VAL A 267 -5.93 16.58 -11.66
CA VAL A 267 -6.34 15.47 -12.55
C VAL A 267 -5.19 14.51 -12.78
N ARG A 268 -4.02 15.02 -13.20
CA ARG A 268 -2.81 14.19 -13.38
C ARG A 268 -2.36 13.54 -12.08
N GLY A 269 -2.51 14.23 -10.96
CA GLY A 269 -2.13 13.75 -9.64
C GLY A 269 -2.93 12.51 -9.23
N ILE A 270 -4.24 12.51 -9.45
CA ILE A 270 -5.10 11.35 -9.19
C ILE A 270 -4.73 10.18 -10.12
N GLU A 271 -4.58 10.43 -11.41
CA GLU A 271 -4.16 9.41 -12.38
C GLU A 271 -2.80 8.79 -12.00
N ALA A 272 -1.84 9.64 -11.63
CA ALA A 272 -0.50 9.20 -11.20
C ALA A 272 -0.55 8.38 -9.90
N TRP A 273 -1.36 8.78 -8.92
CA TRP A 273 -1.59 8.04 -7.69
C TRP A 273 -2.14 6.63 -7.96
N GLU A 274 -3.17 6.53 -8.80
CA GLU A 274 -3.80 5.26 -9.15
C GLU A 274 -2.88 4.37 -9.99
N LYS A 275 -2.18 4.94 -10.98
CA LYS A 275 -1.21 4.23 -11.82
C LYS A 275 -0.05 3.70 -10.98
N MET A 276 0.50 4.51 -10.08
CA MET A 276 1.58 4.12 -9.19
C MET A 276 1.15 2.95 -8.27
N ARG A 277 -0.02 3.06 -7.61
CA ARG A 277 -0.51 2.02 -6.69
C ARG A 277 -0.89 0.71 -7.40
N SER A 278 -1.55 0.80 -8.55
CA SER A 278 -1.95 -0.38 -9.32
C SER A 278 -0.74 -1.09 -9.94
N GLY A 279 0.23 -0.34 -10.47
CA GLY A 279 1.49 -0.88 -10.96
C GLY A 279 2.33 -1.52 -9.84
N ALA A 280 2.47 -0.86 -8.69
CA ALA A 280 3.17 -1.41 -7.53
C ALA A 280 2.48 -2.70 -7.04
N SER A 281 1.15 -2.74 -7.02
CA SER A 281 0.40 -3.95 -6.68
C SER A 281 0.69 -5.11 -7.64
N LYS A 282 0.81 -4.84 -8.96
CA LYS A 282 1.21 -5.85 -9.95
C LYS A 282 2.64 -6.37 -9.71
N LEU A 283 3.57 -5.48 -9.35
CA LEU A 283 4.94 -5.88 -9.00
C LEU A 283 4.95 -6.76 -7.74
N MET A 284 4.22 -6.37 -6.70
CA MET A 284 4.14 -7.08 -5.42
C MET A 284 3.58 -8.52 -5.54
N GLN A 285 2.83 -8.83 -6.60
CA GLN A 285 2.38 -10.21 -6.87
C GLN A 285 3.53 -11.18 -7.17
N LYS A 286 4.69 -10.68 -7.61
CA LYS A 286 5.86 -11.49 -7.98
C LYS A 286 7.09 -11.14 -7.16
N TYR A 287 7.28 -9.87 -6.85
CA TYR A 287 8.38 -9.37 -6.04
C TYR A 287 7.93 -9.28 -4.59
N SER A 288 8.50 -10.11 -3.74
CA SER A 288 8.19 -10.17 -2.32
C SER A 288 8.53 -8.84 -1.62
N VAL A 289 7.60 -8.34 -0.82
CA VAL A 289 7.80 -7.22 0.09
C VAL A 289 7.36 -7.65 1.48
N GLN A 290 8.18 -7.32 2.48
CA GLN A 290 7.95 -7.67 3.87
C GLN A 290 7.65 -6.41 4.67
N THR A 291 6.71 -6.47 5.60
CA THR A 291 6.45 -5.42 6.58
C THR A 291 6.54 -5.97 8.00
N CYS A 292 6.91 -5.14 8.95
CA CYS A 292 6.73 -5.47 10.34
C CYS A 292 5.23 -5.43 10.69
N GLY A 293 4.73 -6.48 11.36
CA GLY A 293 3.32 -6.51 11.77
C GLY A 293 2.94 -5.48 12.84
N TYR A 294 3.84 -4.61 13.31
CA TYR A 294 3.55 -3.63 14.37
C TYR A 294 4.01 -2.23 14.03
N CYS A 295 5.25 -2.06 13.58
CA CYS A 295 5.77 -0.74 13.17
C CYS A 295 5.63 -0.54 11.66
N SER A 296 5.91 0.69 11.20
CA SER A 296 5.88 1.08 9.77
C SER A 296 7.06 0.56 8.95
N GLU A 297 7.93 -0.26 9.52
CA GLU A 297 9.12 -0.78 8.82
C GLU A 297 8.73 -1.71 7.65
N VAL A 298 9.38 -1.50 6.51
CA VAL A 298 9.20 -2.29 5.29
C VAL A 298 10.56 -2.66 4.73
N GLN A 299 10.66 -3.88 4.20
CA GLN A 299 11.82 -4.35 3.44
C GLN A 299 11.33 -4.95 2.13
N VAL A 300 11.78 -4.40 1.01
CA VAL A 300 11.61 -5.04 -0.29
C VAL A 300 12.63 -6.18 -0.42
N GLY A 301 12.17 -7.32 -0.89
CA GLY A 301 12.96 -8.54 -1.03
C GLY A 301 12.40 -9.73 -0.24
N PRO A 302 12.95 -10.93 -0.45
CA PRO A 302 12.40 -12.17 0.11
C PRO A 302 12.61 -12.30 1.62
N LYS A 303 13.52 -11.50 2.20
CA LYS A 303 13.88 -11.56 3.61
C LYS A 303 13.77 -10.16 4.19
N GLY A 304 13.12 -10.06 5.34
CA GLY A 304 13.21 -8.87 6.17
C GLY A 304 14.62 -8.69 6.73
N HIS A 305 15.02 -7.44 6.98
CA HIS A 305 16.31 -7.14 7.59
C HIS A 305 16.40 -7.62 9.05
N ARG A 306 17.62 -7.70 9.57
CA ARG A 306 17.94 -8.14 10.95
C ARG A 306 18.27 -6.97 11.88
N VAL A 307 18.05 -5.73 11.45
CA VAL A 307 18.17 -4.55 12.30
C VAL A 307 17.21 -4.65 13.50
N ARG A 308 17.70 -4.33 14.69
CA ARG A 308 16.98 -4.35 15.96
C ARG A 308 16.47 -2.95 16.35
N GLN A 309 15.49 -2.43 15.61
CA GLN A 309 14.99 -1.05 15.81
C GLN A 309 13.46 -0.96 15.96
N CYS A 310 12.77 -2.08 16.16
CA CYS A 310 11.33 -2.06 16.39
C CYS A 310 11.03 -1.48 17.78
N GLN A 311 10.41 -0.30 17.82
CA GLN A 311 10.09 0.44 19.05
C GLN A 311 8.66 0.21 19.57
N GLU A 312 7.86 -0.64 18.90
CA GLU A 312 6.45 -0.82 19.26
C GLU A 312 6.24 -1.69 20.50
N TYR A 313 5.10 -1.47 21.16
CA TYR A 313 4.74 -2.08 22.45
C TYR A 313 4.93 -3.61 22.46
N LYS A 314 5.54 -4.14 23.53
CA LYS A 314 5.94 -5.55 23.75
C LYS A 314 7.14 -6.10 22.95
N HIS A 315 7.87 -5.29 22.17
CA HIS A 315 9.07 -5.75 21.43
C HIS A 315 10.40 -5.59 22.17
N GLN A 316 10.44 -4.96 23.34
CA GLN A 316 11.62 -5.01 24.22
C GLN A 316 12.01 -6.46 24.56
N MET A 317 11.03 -7.36 24.72
CA MET A 317 11.27 -8.79 24.96
C MET A 317 11.80 -9.56 23.73
N ARG A 318 11.81 -8.94 22.56
CA ARG A 318 12.39 -9.47 21.33
C ARG A 318 13.65 -8.72 20.92
N ASP A 319 14.26 -7.97 21.84
CA ASP A 319 15.49 -7.23 21.60
C ASP A 319 15.38 -6.32 20.35
N GLY A 320 14.23 -5.64 20.21
CA GLY A 320 13.96 -4.73 19.09
C GLY A 320 13.81 -5.40 17.72
N GLN A 321 13.69 -6.72 17.63
CA GLN A 321 13.52 -7.42 16.35
C GLN A 321 12.13 -7.20 15.74
N HIS A 322 12.09 -7.14 14.41
CA HIS A 322 10.84 -6.99 13.65
C HIS A 322 10.11 -8.32 13.50
N ALA A 323 8.78 -8.26 13.56
CA ALA A 323 7.90 -9.40 13.34
C ALA A 323 7.40 -9.39 11.88
N TRP A 324 8.29 -9.78 10.96
CA TRP A 324 8.06 -9.76 9.52
C TRP A 324 6.84 -10.58 9.09
N GLN A 325 6.09 -10.02 8.14
CA GLN A 325 5.00 -10.65 7.42
C GLN A 325 4.94 -10.08 6.00
N GLU A 326 4.17 -10.72 5.13
CA GLU A 326 3.86 -10.21 3.80
C GLU A 326 3.22 -8.82 3.88
N ALA A 327 3.73 -7.89 3.07
CA ALA A 327 3.25 -6.52 3.00
C ALA A 327 2.08 -6.36 2.03
N THR A 328 1.18 -5.44 2.34
CA THR A 328 0.14 -4.96 1.42
C THR A 328 0.59 -3.68 0.71
N ILE A 329 -0.15 -3.25 -0.33
CA ILE A 329 0.12 -1.98 -0.99
C ILE A 329 0.03 -0.79 -0.02
N ASP A 330 -0.80 -0.88 1.02
CA ASP A 330 -0.92 0.15 2.06
C ASP A 330 0.24 0.15 3.05
N ASP A 331 1.04 -0.92 3.11
CA ASP A 331 2.30 -0.89 3.86
C ASP A 331 3.41 -0.20 3.05
N LEU A 332 3.43 -0.42 1.74
CA LEU A 332 4.42 0.16 0.83
C LEU A 332 4.14 1.66 0.55
N VAL A 333 2.87 2.00 0.36
CA VAL A 333 2.37 3.35 0.05
C VAL A 333 1.20 3.64 1.00
N PRO A 334 1.47 4.01 2.26
CA PRO A 334 0.44 4.16 3.28
C PRO A 334 -0.51 5.32 2.98
N PRO A 335 -1.83 5.06 2.83
CA PRO A 335 -2.81 6.14 2.70
C PRO A 335 -3.04 6.80 4.06
N VAL A 336 -2.91 8.13 4.10
CA VAL A 336 -3.32 8.94 5.25
C VAL A 336 -4.80 9.28 5.08
N TYR A 337 -5.70 8.65 5.83
CA TYR A 337 -7.13 8.94 5.68
C TYR A 337 -7.56 10.21 6.41
N VAL A 338 -8.23 11.11 5.69
CA VAL A 338 -8.82 12.36 6.19
C VAL A 338 -10.34 12.33 6.01
N TRP A 339 -11.06 13.21 6.72
CA TRP A 339 -12.50 13.35 6.56
C TRP A 339 -12.86 13.97 5.22
N HIS A 340 -13.89 13.43 4.58
CA HIS A 340 -14.40 13.87 3.29
C HIS A 340 -15.87 14.26 3.38
N VAL A 341 -16.23 15.35 2.71
CA VAL A 341 -17.61 15.79 2.50
C VAL A 341 -17.79 16.25 1.05
N ARG A 342 -18.92 15.84 0.47
CA ARG A 342 -19.36 16.30 -0.85
C ARG A 342 -19.58 17.81 -0.85
N ASN A 343 -19.15 18.47 -1.91
CA ASN A 343 -19.32 19.91 -2.11
C ASN A 343 -18.76 20.76 -0.96
N SER A 344 -17.48 20.58 -0.63
CA SER A 344 -16.74 21.45 0.31
C SER A 344 -16.88 22.96 -0.01
N GLN A 345 -17.13 23.31 -1.28
CA GLN A 345 -17.34 24.69 -1.73
C GLN A 345 -18.64 25.34 -1.25
N GLU A 346 -19.62 24.58 -0.74
CA GLU A 346 -20.81 25.14 -0.07
C GLU A 346 -20.54 25.49 1.42
N GLY A 347 -19.29 25.37 1.88
CA GLY A 347 -18.80 26.11 3.04
C GLY A 347 -19.20 25.54 4.42
N GLY A 348 -19.72 24.32 4.48
CA GLY A 348 -20.02 23.65 5.73
C GLY A 348 -18.75 23.23 6.47
N LEU A 349 -18.43 23.90 7.57
CA LEU A 349 -17.37 23.46 8.48
C LEU A 349 -17.72 22.06 9.03
N LEU A 350 -16.81 21.10 8.89
CA LEU A 350 -16.99 19.74 9.41
C LEU A 350 -17.11 19.75 10.94
N ILE A 351 -18.34 19.62 11.45
CA ILE A 351 -18.66 19.56 12.88
C ILE A 351 -18.83 18.13 13.39
N ASP A 352 -18.64 17.94 14.70
CA ASP A 352 -18.71 16.62 15.36
C ASP A 352 -20.10 15.96 15.27
N GLY A 353 -21.19 16.73 15.34
CA GLY A 353 -22.56 16.20 15.32
C GLY A 353 -22.95 15.47 14.03
N LEU A 354 -22.32 15.83 12.92
CA LEU A 354 -22.56 15.25 11.60
C LEU A 354 -21.48 14.23 11.18
N LYS A 355 -20.53 13.92 12.07
CA LYS A 355 -19.44 12.96 11.79
C LYS A 355 -19.92 11.61 11.25
N ARG A 356 -21.11 11.15 11.68
CA ARG A 356 -21.70 9.89 11.22
C ARG A 356 -22.06 9.87 9.73
N TYR A 357 -22.23 11.05 9.11
CA TYR A 357 -22.56 11.21 7.69
C TYR A 357 -21.32 11.40 6.81
N TYR A 358 -20.21 11.82 7.38
CA TYR A 358 -18.99 12.08 6.62
C TYR A 358 -18.30 10.79 6.17
N GLY A 359 -17.72 10.85 4.98
CA GLY A 359 -16.83 9.84 4.42
C GLY A 359 -15.38 10.06 4.83
N LYS A 360 -14.49 9.24 4.25
CA LYS A 360 -13.05 9.43 4.31
C LYS A 360 -12.41 9.22 2.95
N LEU A 361 -11.31 9.92 2.71
CA LEU A 361 -10.45 9.71 1.55
C LEU A 361 -8.98 9.72 1.96
N PRO A 362 -8.08 9.08 1.19
CA PRO A 362 -6.65 9.34 1.32
C PRO A 362 -6.39 10.85 1.13
N ALA A 363 -5.53 11.44 1.96
CA ALA A 363 -5.28 12.87 2.02
C ALA A 363 -4.81 13.43 0.68
N VAL A 364 -3.98 12.66 -0.02
CA VAL A 364 -3.53 12.99 -1.37
C VAL A 364 -4.67 13.04 -2.39
N VAL A 365 -5.67 12.16 -2.25
CA VAL A 365 -6.85 12.13 -3.13
C VAL A 365 -7.80 13.27 -2.75
N GLU A 366 -8.02 13.52 -1.47
CA GLU A 366 -8.81 14.68 -0.99
C GLU A 366 -8.20 16.01 -1.44
N LEU A 367 -6.87 16.14 -1.39
CA LEU A 367 -6.13 17.30 -1.86
C LEU A 367 -6.39 17.57 -3.34
N PHE A 368 -6.31 16.55 -4.19
CA PHE A 368 -6.62 16.70 -5.60
C PHE A 368 -8.12 16.90 -5.86
N ALA A 369 -9.00 16.27 -5.07
CA ALA A 369 -10.45 16.46 -5.18
C ALA A 369 -10.84 17.93 -4.94
N GLN A 370 -10.32 18.54 -3.88
CA GLN A 370 -10.54 19.96 -3.57
C GLN A 370 -9.96 20.90 -4.64
N ALA A 371 -8.92 20.46 -5.35
CA ALA A 371 -8.32 21.16 -6.49
C ALA A 371 -9.08 20.94 -7.82
N GLY A 372 -10.21 20.25 -7.81
CA GLY A 372 -11.05 20.01 -9.00
C GLY A 372 -10.70 18.74 -9.78
N GLY A 373 -9.92 17.83 -9.18
CA GLY A 373 -9.68 16.49 -9.72
C GLY A 373 -10.87 15.54 -9.47
N HIS A 374 -11.20 14.72 -10.47
CA HIS A 374 -12.26 13.73 -10.34
C HIS A 374 -11.78 12.50 -9.57
N VAL A 375 -12.47 12.13 -8.50
CA VAL A 375 -12.14 10.95 -7.68
C VAL A 375 -12.69 9.68 -8.34
N GLY A 376 -11.87 8.64 -8.47
CA GLY A 376 -12.27 7.37 -9.09
C GLY A 376 -13.33 6.60 -8.31
N GLU A 377 -14.06 5.72 -9.01
CA GLU A 377 -15.17 4.92 -8.46
C GLU A 377 -14.78 4.01 -7.28
N ASN A 378 -13.51 3.63 -7.21
CA ASN A 378 -12.94 2.79 -6.13
C ASN A 378 -13.14 3.40 -4.74
N TYR A 379 -13.39 4.72 -4.66
CA TYR A 379 -13.55 5.44 -3.41
C TYR A 379 -15.00 5.72 -3.02
N ILE A 380 -16.00 5.39 -3.85
CA ILE A 380 -17.43 5.69 -3.61
C ILE A 380 -17.90 5.20 -2.23
N GLY A 381 -17.54 3.96 -1.87
CA GLY A 381 -17.90 3.40 -0.56
C GLY A 381 -17.21 4.08 0.63
N LEU A 382 -16.05 4.70 0.41
CA LEU A 382 -15.31 5.46 1.43
C LEU A 382 -15.82 6.89 1.55
N MET A 383 -16.20 7.52 0.43
CA MET A 383 -16.80 8.86 0.38
C MET A 383 -18.19 8.91 0.99
N ARG A 384 -18.85 7.74 1.20
CA ARG A 384 -20.24 7.62 1.67
C ARG A 384 -21.20 8.41 0.79
N GLU A 385 -21.04 8.16 -0.50
CA GLU A 385 -21.88 8.73 -1.54
C GLU A 385 -23.36 8.33 -1.45
N ASP A 386 -23.65 7.24 -0.75
CA ASP A 386 -24.98 6.73 -0.46
C ASP A 386 -25.66 7.44 0.71
N VAL A 387 -24.95 8.30 1.44
CA VAL A 387 -25.45 8.95 2.66
C VAL A 387 -25.74 10.43 2.38
N ALA A 388 -27.01 10.84 2.51
CA ALA A 388 -27.40 12.24 2.42
C ALA A 388 -27.00 13.02 3.69
N LEU A 389 -26.44 14.21 3.52
CA LEU A 389 -26.18 15.13 4.62
C LEU A 389 -27.49 15.81 5.02
N PRO A 390 -27.88 15.77 6.31
CA PRO A 390 -29.02 16.55 6.80
C PRO A 390 -28.79 18.04 6.52
N ALA A 391 -29.83 18.75 6.09
CA ALA A 391 -29.77 20.21 5.98
C ALA A 391 -29.69 20.86 7.38
N LEU A 392 -29.22 22.11 7.46
CA LEU A 392 -28.99 22.84 8.73
C LEU A 392 -30.26 22.95 9.62
N ASP A 393 -31.44 22.91 9.02
CA ASP A 393 -32.75 22.90 9.69
C ASP A 393 -33.16 21.51 10.20
N GLU A 394 -32.70 20.46 9.52
CA GLU A 394 -32.88 19.05 9.91
C GLU A 394 -31.88 18.62 10.99
N GLU A 395 -30.75 19.32 11.16
CA GLU A 395 -29.73 19.05 12.20
C GLU A 395 -30.33 18.94 13.62
N LYS A 396 -31.37 19.73 13.92
CA LYS A 396 -32.05 19.73 15.24
C LYS A 396 -32.82 18.45 15.54
N TRP A 397 -33.08 17.64 14.52
CA TRP A 397 -33.90 16.43 14.61
C TRP A 397 -33.07 15.16 14.62
N VAL A 398 -31.75 15.26 14.43
CA VAL A 398 -30.84 14.12 14.39
C VAL A 398 -30.31 13.79 15.78
N VAL A 399 -31.07 12.98 16.53
CA VAL A 399 -30.71 12.48 17.88
C VAL A 399 -29.53 11.52 17.86
#